data_AF-A0A7Y2ZXE9-F1
#
_entry.id   AF-A0A7Y2ZXE9-F1
#
_cell.length_a   1.000
_cell.length_b   1.000
_cell.length_c   1.000
_cell.angle_alpha   90.00
_cell.angle_beta   90.00
_cell.angle_gamma   90.00
#
_symmetry.space_group_name_H-M   'P 1'
#
loop_
_entity.id
_entity.type
_entity.pdbx_description
1 polymer ?
#
loop_
_entity_poly.entity_id
_entity_poly.type
_entity_poly.pdbx_seq_one_letter_code
_entity_poly.pdbx_strand_id
1 'polypeptide(L)'
;MSFKKNKTGAHTGIDDDLLPGVSTEMKRMDKESSITHLPNRYAINDSSAGRVLICLEVPNISVRVETGLTISASAARRSSSGTIYLDGAAQCEPFMDNEKQIYNFDHHEGCIRPFTLSTCEQVLVMILKGMDLRDRKWSVFANEPDLDTILAIWLILNHLRIRNKDSDRLRFLYAVVRLEGIIDSHGLEITEFSGLPPRLYKKVMEVIDYLRIEEIDLKKNATWEKKDSFEYTALILQKIDSIIYRSEDFLDFKELKELARVELACNRIAIVIEADQGIYEIEASLQRVYGERLGLAILKKGEDLYTLRRLDPFMPGDLSDVYPILNYMDPVVRSRKNSNQWGGSGDIGGSPRGIPTKLSPVEIAHACRDAFQNPSAAVYLFHFFYAMAVVCAITGAAFISNLFVSSSPWFSNTAAFDLISKTYISFFVALIIFTAVCIVLISRMRLWQFGIRVPMGKDWWILLPIIVLSAMGNGVYFPNSALYFLNINETILYIFIAVPLASELLFRGLAYGILAEGTPTKGSNSRWFFSYPVIASAILYTSFIICLVFLPKFFNGALQLESFPETAFAALTFGLANGIVRERSHSIFPAILFHTIAIAVFFF
;
A
#
# COMPACT_ATOMS: atom_id res chain seq x y z
N MET A 1 -9.46 74.90 -64.74
CA MET A 1 -8.94 74.89 -63.36
C MET A 1 -8.15 73.61 -63.18
N SER A 2 -6.84 73.59 -63.42
CA SER A 2 -5.72 74.05 -62.57
C SER A 2 -5.17 72.96 -61.64
N PHE A 3 -4.09 72.33 -62.11
CA PHE A 3 -2.89 71.81 -61.43
C PHE A 3 -2.85 71.67 -59.89
N LYS A 4 -2.39 70.51 -59.39
CA LYS A 4 -0.97 70.34 -58.97
C LYS A 4 -0.59 68.89 -58.64
N LYS A 5 0.56 68.46 -59.17
CA LYS A 5 1.43 67.38 -58.69
C LYS A 5 2.03 67.74 -57.32
N ASN A 6 2.37 66.75 -56.52
CA ASN A 6 3.69 66.71 -55.86
C ASN A 6 4.17 65.27 -55.61
N LYS A 7 5.45 65.06 -55.95
CA LYS A 7 6.31 63.91 -55.64
C LYS A 7 6.97 64.10 -54.26
N THR A 8 7.34 62.99 -53.62
CA THR A 8 8.53 62.67 -52.76
C THR A 8 8.06 61.64 -51.73
N GLY A 9 8.66 60.48 -51.46
CA GLY A 9 10.07 60.10 -51.44
C GLY A 9 10.45 59.70 -50.00
N ALA A 10 11.10 58.53 -49.85
CA ALA A 10 11.89 58.05 -48.69
C ALA A 10 11.20 57.21 -47.58
N HIS A 11 11.50 55.91 -47.61
CA HIS A 11 12.25 55.12 -46.61
C HIS A 11 11.78 54.99 -45.14
N THR A 12 11.69 53.70 -44.76
CA THR A 12 12.27 53.02 -43.57
C THR A 12 11.61 53.15 -42.20
N GLY A 13 11.39 51.98 -41.59
CA GLY A 13 11.45 51.77 -40.14
C GLY A 13 10.17 51.23 -39.52
N ILE A 14 9.81 49.97 -39.79
CA ILE A 14 9.09 49.18 -38.80
C ILE A 14 10.15 48.24 -38.23
N ASP A 15 10.44 48.44 -36.95
CA ASP A 15 11.51 47.81 -36.20
C ASP A 15 11.45 46.28 -36.29
N ASP A 16 12.52 45.73 -36.88
CA ASP A 16 12.76 44.33 -37.16
C ASP A 16 13.77 43.79 -36.11
N ASP A 17 13.46 44.02 -34.83
CA ASP A 17 14.33 43.72 -33.68
C ASP A 17 13.88 42.47 -32.90
N LEU A 18 13.50 41.41 -33.63
CA LEU A 18 13.17 40.11 -33.06
C LEU A 18 14.20 39.03 -33.47
N LEU A 19 15.20 38.91 -32.59
CA LEU A 19 16.12 37.78 -32.35
C LEU A 19 17.24 37.53 -33.41
N PRO A 20 18.52 37.61 -33.03
CA PRO A 20 19.65 37.47 -33.96
C PRO A 20 20.09 36.01 -34.22
N GLY A 21 20.30 35.66 -35.49
CA GLY A 21 21.40 34.81 -36.00
C GLY A 21 21.64 33.40 -35.44
N VAL A 22 20.84 32.41 -35.88
CA VAL A 22 20.87 30.98 -35.49
C VAL A 22 22.22 30.25 -35.63
N SER A 23 23.07 30.58 -36.62
CA SER A 23 24.35 29.84 -36.80
C SER A 23 25.39 30.15 -35.72
N THR A 24 25.24 31.31 -35.07
CA THR A 24 26.10 31.72 -33.95
C THR A 24 25.51 31.23 -32.63
N GLU A 25 24.17 31.13 -32.52
CA GLU A 25 23.46 30.58 -31.36
C GLU A 25 23.63 29.06 -31.18
N MET A 26 23.64 28.24 -32.25
CA MET A 26 23.89 26.78 -32.09
C MET A 26 25.31 26.48 -31.57
N LYS A 27 26.32 27.22 -32.05
CA LYS A 27 27.69 27.13 -31.49
C LYS A 27 27.81 27.76 -30.09
N ARG A 28 26.88 28.63 -29.73
CA ARG A 28 26.77 29.22 -28.39
C ARG A 28 26.06 28.27 -27.43
N MET A 29 25.07 27.49 -27.86
CA MET A 29 24.41 26.43 -27.07
C MET A 29 25.41 25.36 -26.62
N ASP A 30 26.36 24.96 -27.48
CA ASP A 30 27.43 24.04 -27.07
C ASP A 30 28.42 24.67 -26.08
N LYS A 31 28.56 26.00 -26.06
CA LYS A 31 29.54 26.74 -25.23
C LYS A 31 28.94 27.31 -23.92
N GLU A 32 27.66 27.66 -23.91
CA GLU A 32 26.85 28.05 -22.75
C GLU A 32 26.29 26.85 -21.98
N SER A 33 26.41 25.62 -22.51
CA SER A 33 26.20 24.35 -21.78
C SER A 33 27.05 24.23 -20.50
N SER A 34 28.05 25.08 -20.32
CA SER A 34 28.86 25.15 -19.10
C SER A 34 28.20 25.91 -17.94
N ILE A 35 27.02 26.53 -18.12
CA ILE A 35 26.31 27.28 -17.06
C ILE A 35 24.79 27.02 -17.21
N THR A 36 24.22 26.23 -16.29
CA THR A 36 22.81 25.77 -16.14
C THR A 36 22.37 24.51 -16.90
N HIS A 37 22.83 23.32 -16.48
CA HIS A 37 22.23 22.05 -16.89
C HIS A 37 20.79 21.91 -16.37
N LEU A 38 19.85 21.50 -17.23
CA LEU A 38 18.51 21.07 -16.82
C LEU A 38 18.61 19.79 -15.96
N PRO A 39 17.68 19.58 -15.00
CA PRO A 39 17.68 18.38 -14.19
C PRO A 39 17.41 17.15 -15.06
N ASN A 40 18.15 16.06 -14.81
CA ASN A 40 17.81 14.77 -15.41
C ASN A 40 16.63 14.16 -14.64
N ARG A 41 15.44 14.24 -15.22
CA ARG A 41 14.17 13.87 -14.57
C ARG A 41 13.54 12.58 -15.12
N TYR A 42 14.19 11.91 -16.07
CA TYR A 42 13.72 10.67 -16.66
C TYR A 42 14.56 9.51 -16.13
N ALA A 43 13.93 8.63 -15.35
CA ALA A 43 14.59 7.51 -14.68
C ALA A 43 14.05 6.17 -15.19
N ILE A 44 14.95 5.20 -15.33
CA ILE A 44 14.62 3.84 -15.71
C ILE A 44 14.63 2.98 -14.45
N ASN A 45 13.48 2.40 -14.12
CA ASN A 45 13.32 1.54 -12.96
C ASN A 45 13.22 0.07 -13.39
N ASP A 46 14.16 -0.73 -12.92
CA ASP A 46 14.13 -2.18 -13.04
C ASP A 46 13.36 -2.76 -11.85
N SER A 47 12.17 -3.27 -12.11
CA SER A 47 11.33 -3.92 -11.09
C SER A 47 11.06 -5.37 -11.44
N SER A 48 10.61 -6.16 -10.46
CA SER A 48 10.15 -7.54 -10.71
C SER A 48 8.98 -7.62 -11.70
N ALA A 49 8.24 -6.53 -11.91
CA ALA A 49 7.14 -6.41 -12.86
C ALA A 49 7.59 -5.99 -14.27
N GLY A 50 8.90 -5.83 -14.49
CA GLY A 50 9.51 -5.37 -15.73
C GLY A 50 10.17 -3.99 -15.59
N ARG A 51 10.92 -3.64 -16.64
CA ARG A 51 11.60 -2.35 -16.80
C ARG A 51 10.61 -1.29 -17.26
N VAL A 52 10.63 -0.13 -16.62
CA VAL A 52 9.74 0.99 -16.96
C VAL A 52 10.50 2.32 -16.93
N LEU A 53 10.10 3.25 -17.80
CA LEU A 53 10.53 4.63 -17.77
C LEU A 53 9.54 5.46 -16.95
N ILE A 54 10.04 6.29 -16.06
CA ILE A 54 9.25 7.23 -15.25
C ILE A 54 9.82 8.64 -15.36
N CYS A 55 8.96 9.64 -15.16
CA CYS A 55 9.39 11.00 -14.89
C CYS A 55 9.26 11.29 -13.39
N LEU A 56 10.30 11.84 -12.78
CA LEU A 56 10.33 12.13 -11.34
C LEU A 56 9.28 13.17 -10.91
N GLU A 57 8.78 14.00 -11.83
CA GLU A 57 7.69 14.95 -11.55
C GLU A 57 6.29 14.33 -11.63
N VAL A 58 6.15 13.19 -12.30
CA VAL A 58 4.88 12.47 -12.44
C VAL A 58 5.09 10.97 -12.23
N PRO A 59 5.54 10.56 -11.02
CA PRO A 59 5.93 9.17 -10.73
C PRO A 59 4.74 8.20 -10.81
N ASN A 60 3.51 8.71 -10.87
CA ASN A 60 2.31 7.93 -11.06
C ASN A 60 2.13 7.39 -12.50
N ILE A 61 2.92 7.87 -13.47
CA ILE A 61 2.88 7.44 -14.87
C ILE A 61 4.10 6.56 -15.14
N SER A 62 3.87 5.31 -15.54
CA SER A 62 4.91 4.38 -15.95
C SER A 62 4.80 4.09 -17.45
N VAL A 63 5.90 4.24 -18.17
CA VAL A 63 5.96 4.04 -19.62
C VAL A 63 6.72 2.76 -19.94
N ARG A 64 6.13 1.93 -20.79
CA ARG A 64 6.73 0.72 -21.36
C ARG A 64 6.86 0.92 -22.86
N VAL A 65 8.09 0.86 -23.34
CA VAL A 65 8.41 1.01 -24.76
C VAL A 65 9.11 -0.26 -25.21
N GLU A 66 8.49 -1.00 -26.12
CA GLU A 66 8.99 -2.29 -26.57
C GLU A 66 8.70 -2.47 -28.06
N THR A 67 9.76 -2.43 -28.88
CA THR A 67 9.67 -2.56 -30.34
C THR A 67 8.88 -3.80 -30.72
N GLY A 68 7.80 -3.63 -31.50
CA GLY A 68 6.93 -4.71 -31.94
C GLY A 68 5.84 -5.11 -30.94
N LEU A 69 5.69 -4.41 -29.82
CA LEU A 69 4.64 -4.65 -28.84
C LEU A 69 3.27 -4.47 -29.48
N THR A 70 2.48 -5.54 -29.50
CA THR A 70 1.11 -5.52 -30.02
C THR A 70 0.16 -6.25 -29.07
N ILE A 71 -0.92 -5.58 -28.70
CA ILE A 71 -1.94 -6.10 -27.77
C ILE A 71 -3.24 -6.23 -28.54
N SER A 72 -3.87 -7.40 -28.50
CA SER A 72 -5.14 -7.63 -29.21
C SER A 72 -6.24 -6.63 -28.77
N ALA A 73 -7.13 -6.25 -29.70
CA ALA A 73 -8.28 -5.38 -29.43
C ALA A 73 -9.07 -5.78 -28.17
N SER A 74 -9.32 -7.08 -28.01
CA SER A 74 -10.11 -7.61 -26.91
C SER A 74 -9.39 -7.51 -25.56
N ALA A 75 -8.05 -7.62 -25.56
CA ALA A 75 -7.24 -7.45 -24.38
C ALA A 75 -7.17 -5.97 -23.99
N ALA A 76 -6.90 -5.08 -24.95
CA ALA A 76 -6.83 -3.63 -24.73
C ALA A 76 -8.10 -3.06 -24.08
N ARG A 77 -9.29 -3.48 -24.54
CA ARG A 77 -10.59 -3.03 -23.98
C ARG A 77 -10.96 -3.64 -22.63
N ARG A 78 -10.25 -4.69 -22.21
CA ARG A 78 -10.40 -5.36 -20.90
C ARG A 78 -9.27 -5.03 -19.92
N SER A 79 -8.37 -4.13 -20.31
CA SER A 79 -7.25 -3.74 -19.47
C SER A 79 -7.70 -3.09 -18.17
N SER A 80 -6.79 -3.08 -17.20
CA SER A 80 -6.99 -2.35 -15.96
C SER A 80 -7.18 -0.86 -16.22
N SER A 81 -7.95 -0.22 -15.36
CA SER A 81 -8.13 1.22 -15.39
C SER A 81 -6.79 1.98 -15.29
N GLY A 82 -6.66 3.10 -16.00
CA GLY A 82 -5.42 3.85 -16.07
C GLY A 82 -4.44 3.30 -17.11
N THR A 83 -4.93 2.87 -18.27
CA THR A 83 -4.09 2.31 -19.33
C THR A 83 -4.16 3.17 -20.58
N ILE A 84 -3.00 3.49 -21.16
CA ILE A 84 -2.87 4.24 -22.42
C ILE A 84 -2.05 3.41 -23.40
N TYR A 85 -2.56 3.25 -24.61
CA TYR A 85 -1.85 2.66 -25.75
C TYR A 85 -1.47 3.77 -26.71
N LEU A 86 -0.23 3.71 -27.20
CA LEU A 86 0.34 4.65 -28.15
C LEU A 86 0.79 3.89 -29.38
N ASP A 87 0.45 4.44 -30.55
CA ASP A 87 1.10 4.19 -31.82
C ASP A 87 1.21 2.70 -32.18
N GLY A 88 0.09 2.10 -32.58
CA GLY A 88 0.03 0.68 -32.95
C GLY A 88 0.27 -0.32 -31.80
N ALA A 89 0.40 0.12 -30.54
CA ALA A 89 0.55 -0.80 -29.41
C ALA A 89 -0.71 -1.68 -29.17
N ALA A 90 -1.89 -1.21 -29.61
CA ALA A 90 -3.13 -1.98 -29.60
C ALA A 90 -3.63 -2.25 -31.02
N GLN A 91 -4.01 -3.49 -31.29
CA GLN A 91 -4.52 -3.95 -32.59
C GLN A 91 -6.01 -3.59 -32.76
N CYS A 92 -6.35 -2.31 -32.69
CA CYS A 92 -7.70 -1.81 -32.95
C CYS A 92 -7.67 -0.32 -33.27
N GLU A 93 -8.81 0.19 -33.77
CA GLU A 93 -9.00 1.61 -33.98
C GLU A 93 -8.84 2.42 -32.67
N PRO A 94 -8.51 3.71 -32.76
CA PRO A 94 -8.46 4.63 -31.63
C PRO A 94 -9.76 4.66 -30.86
N PHE A 95 -9.68 4.65 -29.54
CA PHE A 95 -10.86 4.70 -28.69
C PHE A 95 -10.59 5.39 -27.36
N MET A 96 -11.67 5.87 -26.76
CA MET A 96 -11.65 6.42 -25.42
C MET A 96 -12.76 5.79 -24.58
N ASP A 97 -12.37 5.01 -23.57
CA ASP A 97 -13.27 4.52 -22.54
C ASP A 97 -13.11 5.41 -21.29
N ASN A 98 -13.91 6.46 -21.19
CA ASN A 98 -13.85 7.40 -20.07
C ASN A 98 -14.34 6.81 -18.76
N GLU A 99 -15.20 5.79 -18.79
CA GLU A 99 -15.69 5.14 -17.57
C GLU A 99 -14.58 4.28 -16.95
N LYS A 100 -13.89 3.49 -17.78
CA LYS A 100 -12.76 2.67 -17.32
C LYS A 100 -11.43 3.41 -17.33
N GLN A 101 -11.34 4.59 -17.94
CA GLN A 101 -10.10 5.36 -18.09
C GLN A 101 -9.04 4.56 -18.85
N ILE A 102 -9.44 4.08 -20.04
CA ILE A 102 -8.59 3.35 -20.98
C ILE A 102 -8.59 4.10 -22.31
N TYR A 103 -7.41 4.42 -22.82
CA TYR A 103 -7.24 5.22 -24.04
C TYR A 103 -6.34 4.52 -25.04
N ASN A 104 -6.70 4.57 -26.32
CA ASN A 104 -5.85 4.16 -27.43
C ASN A 104 -5.68 5.35 -28.37
N PHE A 105 -4.45 5.87 -28.44
CA PHE A 105 -4.05 6.90 -29.39
C PHE A 105 -3.22 6.21 -30.47
N ASP A 106 -3.81 6.06 -31.65
CA ASP A 106 -3.20 5.36 -32.76
C ASP A 106 -3.64 6.00 -34.08
N HIS A 107 -2.88 5.81 -35.14
CA HIS A 107 -3.25 6.23 -36.48
C HIS A 107 -2.89 5.18 -37.55
N HIS A 108 -2.41 4.01 -37.13
CA HIS A 108 -2.06 2.89 -38.00
C HIS A 108 -3.21 1.88 -38.16
N GLU A 109 -3.73 1.34 -37.06
CA GLU A 109 -4.69 0.24 -37.09
C GLU A 109 -6.13 0.77 -37.08
N GLY A 110 -7.00 0.20 -37.93
CA GLY A 110 -8.41 0.61 -38.01
C GLY A 110 -8.65 2.07 -38.42
N CYS A 111 -7.61 2.77 -38.90
CA CYS A 111 -7.62 4.18 -39.26
C CYS A 111 -7.47 4.41 -40.75
N ILE A 112 -7.91 5.58 -41.20
CA ILE A 112 -7.53 6.10 -42.52
C ILE A 112 -6.46 7.16 -42.28
N ARG A 113 -5.19 6.75 -42.40
CA ARG A 113 -4.00 7.55 -42.05
C ARG A 113 -3.99 8.97 -42.64
N PRO A 114 -4.40 9.23 -43.91
CA PRO A 114 -4.39 10.58 -44.48
C PRO A 114 -5.28 11.65 -43.82
N PHE A 115 -6.13 11.32 -42.85
CA PHE A 115 -6.90 12.34 -42.13
C PHE A 115 -7.09 12.01 -40.65
N THR A 116 -6.45 10.96 -40.17
CA THR A 116 -6.34 10.66 -38.75
C THR A 116 -5.11 11.39 -38.23
N LEU A 117 -5.26 12.19 -37.17
CA LEU A 117 -4.12 12.86 -36.54
C LEU A 117 -3.08 11.84 -36.07
N SER A 118 -1.80 12.20 -36.07
CA SER A 118 -0.76 11.31 -35.53
C SER A 118 -0.92 11.10 -34.01
N THR A 119 -0.18 10.15 -33.44
CA THR A 119 -0.28 9.81 -32.02
C THR A 119 0.07 11.03 -31.13
N CYS A 120 1.12 11.80 -31.46
CA CYS A 120 1.48 12.98 -30.67
C CYS A 120 0.44 14.11 -30.74
N GLU A 121 -0.18 14.31 -31.91
CA GLU A 121 -1.25 15.29 -32.09
C GLU A 121 -2.50 14.91 -31.28
N GLN A 122 -2.90 13.63 -31.32
CA GLN A 122 -4.03 13.12 -30.53
C GLN A 122 -3.82 13.35 -29.02
N VAL A 123 -2.64 13.00 -28.51
CA VAL A 123 -2.29 13.19 -27.09
C VAL A 123 -2.31 14.67 -26.71
N LEU A 124 -1.73 15.55 -27.53
CA LEU A 124 -1.74 16.99 -27.27
C LEU A 124 -3.17 17.52 -27.17
N VAL A 125 -4.04 17.16 -28.13
CA VAL A 125 -5.45 17.55 -28.12
C VAL A 125 -6.15 17.12 -26.83
N MET A 126 -5.89 15.90 -26.36
CA MET A 126 -6.51 15.39 -25.13
C MET A 126 -6.04 16.12 -23.88
N ILE A 127 -4.75 16.41 -23.77
CA ILE A 127 -4.22 17.21 -22.65
C ILE A 127 -4.85 18.61 -22.65
N LEU A 128 -4.93 19.26 -23.81
CA LEU A 128 -5.51 20.60 -23.95
C LEU A 128 -7.03 20.61 -23.71
N LYS A 129 -7.73 19.52 -24.01
CA LYS A 129 -9.15 19.31 -23.67
C LYS A 129 -9.38 18.98 -22.19
N GLY A 130 -8.34 18.84 -21.40
CA GLY A 130 -8.42 18.68 -19.95
C GLY A 130 -8.29 17.24 -19.44
N MET A 131 -7.67 16.33 -20.21
CA MET A 131 -7.29 15.01 -19.70
C MET A 131 -6.44 15.16 -18.44
N ASP A 132 -6.94 14.65 -17.31
CA ASP A 132 -6.26 14.72 -16.02
C ASP A 132 -5.62 13.37 -15.68
N LEU A 133 -4.28 13.35 -15.65
CA LEU A 133 -3.52 12.15 -15.37
C LEU A 133 -3.08 12.06 -13.91
N ARG A 134 -3.46 12.99 -13.03
CA ARG A 134 -3.05 12.98 -11.61
C ARG A 134 -3.78 11.94 -10.76
N ASP A 135 -5.02 11.63 -11.15
CA ASP A 135 -5.94 10.93 -10.27
C ASP A 135 -5.52 9.49 -9.96
N ARG A 136 -4.74 8.82 -10.80
CA ARG A 136 -4.45 7.39 -10.62
C ARG A 136 -3.06 7.02 -11.09
N LYS A 137 -2.70 5.74 -10.92
CA LYS A 137 -1.53 5.18 -11.57
C LYS A 137 -1.85 4.92 -13.04
N TRP A 138 -0.97 5.36 -13.94
CA TRP A 138 -1.10 5.16 -15.37
C TRP A 138 -0.02 4.23 -15.91
N SER A 139 -0.42 3.31 -16.78
CA SER A 139 0.49 2.46 -17.55
C SER A 139 0.36 2.84 -19.02
N VAL A 140 1.44 3.38 -19.58
CA VAL A 140 1.55 3.77 -20.98
C VAL A 140 2.32 2.68 -21.73
N PHE A 141 1.75 2.16 -22.80
CA PHE A 141 2.35 1.15 -23.66
C PHE A 141 2.57 1.75 -25.05
N ALA A 142 3.80 1.67 -25.53
CA ALA A 142 4.21 2.18 -26.83
C ALA A 142 4.90 1.07 -27.64
N ASN A 143 4.57 1.00 -28.93
CA ASN A 143 5.12 0.00 -29.84
C ASN A 143 6.54 0.37 -30.28
N GLU A 144 6.74 1.49 -30.97
CA GLU A 144 8.04 1.87 -31.52
C GLU A 144 8.47 3.23 -30.94
N PRO A 145 9.75 3.41 -30.56
CA PRO A 145 10.24 4.72 -30.11
C PRO A 145 10.60 5.62 -31.30
N ASP A 146 9.68 5.89 -32.22
CA ASP A 146 9.87 6.95 -33.22
C ASP A 146 9.55 8.33 -32.62
N LEU A 147 9.76 9.39 -33.42
CA LEU A 147 9.62 10.75 -32.91
C LEU A 147 8.15 11.11 -32.58
N ASP A 148 7.16 10.62 -33.33
CA ASP A 148 5.75 10.80 -33.02
C ASP A 148 5.41 10.18 -31.65
N THR A 149 5.79 8.92 -31.45
CA THR A 149 5.58 8.22 -30.18
C THR A 149 6.33 8.87 -29.02
N ILE A 150 7.58 9.29 -29.21
CA ILE A 150 8.37 9.94 -28.14
C ILE A 150 7.78 11.31 -27.80
N LEU A 151 7.30 12.09 -28.77
CA LEU A 151 6.58 13.34 -28.48
C LEU A 151 5.29 13.07 -27.71
N ALA A 152 4.53 12.03 -28.06
CA ALA A 152 3.34 11.62 -27.31
C ALA A 152 3.68 11.27 -25.84
N ILE A 153 4.75 10.48 -25.62
CA ILE A 153 5.25 10.16 -24.28
C ILE A 153 5.69 11.43 -23.54
N TRP A 154 6.43 12.32 -24.20
CA TRP A 154 6.88 13.58 -23.61
C TRP A 154 5.70 14.43 -23.15
N LEU A 155 4.67 14.57 -23.98
CA LEU A 155 3.46 15.32 -23.68
C LEU A 155 2.74 14.75 -22.45
N ILE A 156 2.56 13.43 -22.38
CA ILE A 156 1.96 12.73 -21.23
C ILE A 156 2.76 13.00 -19.95
N LEU A 157 4.09 12.86 -20.00
CA LEU A 157 4.97 13.08 -18.84
C LEU A 157 5.11 14.58 -18.45
N ASN A 158 4.64 15.49 -19.31
CA ASN A 158 4.70 16.95 -19.10
C ASN A 158 3.31 17.61 -18.98
N HIS A 159 2.24 16.82 -18.87
CA HIS A 159 0.85 17.33 -18.91
C HIS A 159 0.57 18.46 -17.90
N LEU A 160 1.20 18.43 -16.72
CA LEU A 160 1.08 19.48 -15.69
C LEU A 160 1.72 20.81 -16.13
N ARG A 161 2.89 20.74 -16.76
CA ARG A 161 3.64 21.92 -17.21
C ARG A 161 3.02 22.53 -18.47
N ILE A 162 2.49 21.69 -19.37
CA ILE A 162 1.81 22.14 -20.60
C ILE A 162 0.56 22.97 -20.26
N ARG A 163 -0.21 22.59 -19.24
CA ARG A 163 -1.41 23.33 -18.82
C ARG A 163 -1.10 24.70 -18.21
N ASN A 164 0.10 24.92 -17.68
CA ASN A 164 0.46 26.09 -16.88
C ASN A 164 1.44 27.05 -17.57
N LYS A 165 1.78 26.84 -18.85
CA LYS A 165 2.84 27.59 -19.56
C LYS A 165 2.38 28.89 -20.23
N ASP A 166 3.35 29.79 -20.37
CA ASP A 166 3.30 31.01 -21.19
C ASP A 166 3.01 30.70 -22.68
N SER A 167 2.26 31.59 -23.34
CA SER A 167 1.65 31.33 -24.65
C SER A 167 2.66 31.10 -25.77
N ASP A 168 3.85 31.71 -25.71
CA ASP A 168 4.76 31.72 -26.85
C ASP A 168 5.60 30.45 -27.01
N ARG A 169 6.10 29.87 -25.91
CA ARG A 169 6.78 28.57 -25.93
C ARG A 169 5.81 27.42 -26.20
N LEU A 170 4.59 27.56 -25.69
CA LEU A 170 3.53 26.60 -25.93
C LEU A 170 3.13 26.57 -27.41
N ARG A 171 3.05 27.74 -28.06
CA ARG A 171 2.87 27.84 -29.53
C ARG A 171 4.01 27.17 -30.31
N PHE A 172 5.25 27.32 -29.87
CA PHE A 172 6.38 26.64 -30.52
C PHE A 172 6.27 25.12 -30.40
N LEU A 173 5.92 24.59 -29.21
CA LEU A 173 5.63 23.16 -29.02
C LEU A 173 4.52 22.69 -29.96
N TYR A 174 3.44 23.46 -30.12
CA TYR A 174 2.35 23.12 -31.04
C TYR A 174 2.83 23.03 -32.48
N ALA A 175 3.73 23.92 -32.90
CA ALA A 175 4.29 23.89 -34.23
C ALA A 175 5.17 22.64 -34.46
N VAL A 176 5.96 22.23 -33.45
CA VAL A 176 6.76 20.98 -33.49
C VAL A 176 5.85 19.76 -33.60
N VAL A 177 4.87 19.63 -32.71
CA VAL A 177 3.89 18.54 -32.72
C VAL A 177 3.11 18.50 -34.04
N ARG A 178 2.68 19.64 -34.55
CA ARG A 178 1.94 19.72 -35.82
C ARG A 178 2.80 19.31 -37.02
N LEU A 179 4.05 19.77 -37.09
CA LEU A 179 4.90 19.41 -38.22
C LEU A 179 5.28 17.93 -38.18
N GLU A 180 5.64 17.40 -37.01
CA GLU A 180 5.93 15.97 -36.87
C GLU A 180 4.72 15.11 -37.21
N GLY A 181 3.53 15.45 -36.71
CA GLY A 181 2.33 14.68 -37.01
C GLY A 181 1.96 14.67 -38.49
N ILE A 182 2.26 15.75 -39.23
CA ILE A 182 2.14 15.78 -40.69
C ILE A 182 3.19 14.89 -41.36
N ILE A 183 4.45 14.96 -40.92
CA ILE A 183 5.53 14.12 -41.45
C ILE A 183 5.21 12.65 -41.26
N ASP A 184 4.72 12.28 -40.08
CA ASP A 184 4.41 10.90 -39.77
C ASP A 184 3.12 10.42 -40.45
N SER A 185 2.08 11.26 -40.57
CA SER A 185 0.83 10.84 -41.24
C SER A 185 0.94 10.84 -42.77
N HIS A 186 1.72 11.75 -43.36
CA HIS A 186 1.73 12.02 -44.81
C HIS A 186 3.10 11.90 -45.49
N GLY A 187 4.17 11.75 -44.71
CA GLY A 187 5.54 11.82 -45.23
C GLY A 187 6.02 13.25 -45.47
N LEU A 188 7.29 13.36 -45.88
CA LEU A 188 7.97 14.65 -46.12
C LEU A 188 7.41 15.44 -47.31
N GLU A 189 6.68 14.77 -48.22
CA GLU A 189 6.21 15.33 -49.48
C GLU A 189 5.14 16.42 -49.33
N ILE A 190 4.37 16.40 -48.22
CA ILE A 190 3.17 17.24 -48.05
C ILE A 190 3.30 18.12 -46.79
N THR A 191 4.52 18.40 -46.33
CA THR A 191 4.76 19.17 -45.10
C THR A 191 4.26 20.63 -45.15
N GLU A 192 3.99 21.17 -46.34
CA GLU A 192 3.33 22.47 -46.54
C GLU A 192 1.91 22.52 -45.91
N PHE A 193 1.22 21.37 -45.76
CA PHE A 193 -0.09 21.28 -45.10
C PHE A 193 -0.03 21.52 -43.59
N SER A 194 1.16 21.62 -43.00
CA SER A 194 1.33 22.13 -41.64
C SER A 194 0.80 23.55 -41.48
N GLY A 195 0.77 24.34 -42.56
CA GLY A 195 0.31 25.73 -42.55
C GLY A 195 1.24 26.69 -41.79
N LEU A 196 2.47 26.27 -41.49
CA LEU A 196 3.43 27.08 -40.74
C LEU A 196 4.03 28.19 -41.62
N PRO A 197 4.22 29.41 -41.10
CA PRO A 197 4.97 30.45 -41.79
C PRO A 197 6.39 29.97 -42.16
N PRO A 198 6.96 30.33 -43.32
CA PRO A 198 8.23 29.76 -43.80
C PRO A 198 9.40 29.84 -42.81
N ARG A 199 9.52 30.95 -42.06
CA ARG A 199 10.55 31.10 -41.02
C ARG A 199 10.35 30.12 -39.86
N LEU A 200 9.11 29.91 -39.43
CA LEU A 200 8.78 28.98 -38.35
C LEU A 200 8.93 27.54 -38.83
N TYR A 201 8.44 27.21 -40.04
CA TYR A 201 8.62 25.91 -40.67
C TYR A 201 10.09 25.49 -40.67
N LYS A 202 10.99 26.35 -41.19
CA LYS A 202 12.42 26.05 -41.25
C LYS A 202 13.00 25.79 -39.86
N LYS A 203 12.65 26.61 -38.87
CA LYS A 203 13.11 26.46 -37.49
C LYS A 203 12.62 25.15 -36.86
N VAL A 204 11.36 24.78 -37.09
CA VAL A 204 10.77 23.54 -36.56
C VAL A 204 11.39 22.33 -37.25
N MET A 205 11.60 22.39 -38.56
CA MET A 205 12.27 21.33 -39.32
C MET A 205 13.69 21.08 -38.82
N GLU A 206 14.48 22.14 -38.57
CA GLU A 206 15.82 22.03 -37.97
C GLU A 206 15.78 21.33 -36.59
N VAL A 207 14.73 21.57 -35.80
CA VAL A 207 14.51 20.88 -34.52
C VAL A 207 14.16 19.41 -34.71
N ILE A 208 13.25 19.09 -35.64
CA ILE A 208 12.89 17.70 -35.96
C ILE A 208 14.12 16.93 -36.44
N ASP A 209 14.88 17.51 -37.37
CA ASP A 209 16.12 16.91 -37.88
C ASP A 209 17.10 16.65 -36.75
N TYR A 210 17.28 17.60 -35.82
CA TYR A 210 18.15 17.43 -34.64
C TYR A 210 17.69 16.30 -33.71
N LEU A 211 16.37 16.15 -33.49
CA LEU A 211 15.82 15.08 -32.66
C LEU A 211 15.94 13.70 -33.31
N ARG A 212 16.05 13.64 -34.65
CA ARG A 212 16.15 12.39 -35.42
C ARG A 212 17.57 11.97 -35.75
N ILE A 213 18.60 12.74 -35.38
CA ILE A 213 20.01 12.42 -35.69
C ILE A 213 20.37 10.99 -35.24
N GLU A 214 20.04 10.63 -34.00
CA GLU A 214 20.34 9.31 -33.45
C GLU A 214 19.53 8.21 -34.13
N GLU A 215 18.26 8.47 -34.45
CA GLU A 215 17.40 7.54 -35.20
C GLU A 215 18.03 7.19 -36.55
N ILE A 216 18.44 8.23 -37.29
CA ILE A 216 19.03 8.12 -38.62
C ILE A 216 20.36 7.37 -38.55
N ASP A 217 21.21 7.66 -37.57
CA ASP A 217 22.50 6.98 -37.41
C ASP A 217 22.32 5.49 -37.05
N LEU A 218 21.43 5.17 -36.10
CA LEU A 218 21.12 3.79 -35.73
C LEU A 218 20.52 2.99 -36.90
N LYS A 219 19.63 3.60 -37.69
CA LYS A 219 19.06 2.96 -38.90
C LYS A 219 20.12 2.76 -39.98
N LYS A 220 20.97 3.76 -40.23
CA LYS A 220 22.08 3.68 -41.20
C LYS A 220 23.08 2.59 -40.84
N ASN A 221 23.33 2.38 -39.55
CA ASN A 221 24.26 1.38 -39.03
C ASN A 221 23.59 -0.01 -38.79
N ALA A 222 22.31 -0.18 -39.14
CA ALA A 222 21.52 -1.39 -38.93
C ALA A 222 21.51 -1.89 -37.46
N THR A 223 21.62 -0.97 -36.50
CA THR A 223 21.60 -1.24 -35.06
C THR A 223 20.28 -0.84 -34.39
N TRP A 224 19.32 -0.30 -35.15
CA TRP A 224 18.00 0.13 -34.66
C TRP A 224 17.27 -0.95 -33.84
N GLU A 225 17.26 -2.19 -34.31
CA GLU A 225 16.59 -3.32 -33.63
C GLU A 225 17.30 -3.77 -32.34
N LYS A 226 18.57 -3.40 -32.16
CA LYS A 226 19.40 -3.80 -31.02
C LYS A 226 19.52 -2.70 -29.96
N LYS A 227 18.93 -1.53 -30.20
CA LYS A 227 19.00 -0.40 -29.28
C LYS A 227 18.25 -0.73 -27.99
N ASP A 228 18.69 -0.11 -26.91
CA ASP A 228 17.88 -0.06 -25.70
C ASP A 228 16.79 1.00 -25.87
N SER A 229 15.55 0.56 -26.10
CA SER A 229 14.41 1.46 -26.31
C SER A 229 14.17 2.40 -25.13
N PHE A 230 14.50 2.00 -23.89
CA PHE A 230 14.32 2.86 -22.73
C PHE A 230 15.38 3.96 -22.66
N GLU A 231 16.65 3.61 -22.87
CA GLU A 231 17.75 4.59 -22.89
C GLU A 231 17.60 5.57 -24.05
N TYR A 232 17.26 5.07 -25.24
CA TYR A 232 17.00 5.90 -26.40
C TYR A 232 15.83 6.86 -26.15
N THR A 233 14.71 6.36 -25.63
CA THR A 233 13.55 7.22 -25.29
C THR A 233 13.95 8.29 -24.26
N ALA A 234 14.62 7.93 -23.17
CA ALA A 234 15.05 8.88 -22.15
C ALA A 234 15.97 9.98 -22.70
N LEU A 235 16.90 9.62 -23.59
CA LEU A 235 17.78 10.57 -24.27
C LEU A 235 17.00 11.61 -25.08
N ILE A 236 16.07 11.14 -25.94
CA ILE A 236 15.30 12.06 -26.79
C ILE A 236 14.34 12.92 -25.95
N LEU A 237 13.74 12.37 -24.89
CA LEU A 237 12.93 13.16 -23.95
C LEU A 237 13.76 14.29 -23.31
N GLN A 238 15.01 14.03 -22.93
CA GLN A 238 15.91 15.03 -22.38
C GLN A 238 16.30 16.10 -23.41
N LYS A 239 16.46 15.73 -24.69
CA LYS A 239 16.65 16.69 -25.78
C LYS A 239 15.43 17.58 -25.99
N ILE A 240 14.22 17.01 -25.94
CA ILE A 240 13.00 17.81 -26.04
C ILE A 240 12.92 18.80 -24.86
N ASP A 241 13.28 18.37 -23.65
CA ASP A 241 13.35 19.27 -22.49
C ASP A 241 14.31 20.45 -22.72
N SER A 242 15.50 20.22 -23.29
CA SER A 242 16.48 21.29 -23.57
C SER A 242 16.04 22.28 -24.64
N ILE A 243 15.15 21.88 -25.55
CA ILE A 243 14.56 22.74 -26.57
C ILE A 243 13.39 23.56 -25.98
N ILE A 244 12.55 22.92 -25.17
CA ILE A 244 11.24 23.46 -24.76
C ILE A 244 11.29 24.23 -23.44
N TYR A 245 12.23 23.90 -22.55
CA TYR A 245 12.35 24.49 -21.21
C TYR A 245 13.63 25.32 -21.03
N ARG A 246 13.59 26.22 -20.04
CA ARG A 246 14.75 26.89 -19.44
C ARG A 246 14.98 26.30 -18.05
N SER A 247 16.17 26.49 -17.50
CA SER A 247 16.48 26.08 -16.13
C SER A 247 15.58 26.77 -15.10
N GLU A 248 15.13 28.00 -15.38
CA GLU A 248 14.14 28.74 -14.59
C GLU A 248 12.79 28.03 -14.50
N ASP A 249 12.41 27.27 -15.53
CA ASP A 249 11.14 26.52 -15.53
C ASP A 249 11.17 25.39 -14.48
N PHE A 250 12.34 24.99 -13.99
CA PHE A 250 12.51 23.89 -13.01
C PHE A 250 12.95 24.37 -11.62
N LEU A 251 12.82 25.65 -11.28
CA LEU A 251 13.13 26.16 -9.93
C LEU A 251 12.29 25.49 -8.84
N ASP A 252 11.12 24.96 -9.20
CA ASP A 252 10.20 24.27 -8.32
C ASP A 252 10.35 22.74 -8.33
N PHE A 253 11.29 22.22 -9.12
CA PHE A 253 11.58 20.79 -9.21
C PHE A 253 12.13 20.29 -7.88
N LYS A 254 11.50 19.23 -7.36
CA LYS A 254 11.98 18.50 -6.20
C LYS A 254 12.03 17.02 -6.57
N GLU A 255 13.17 16.40 -6.32
CA GLU A 255 13.31 14.96 -6.49
C GLU A 255 12.48 14.25 -5.41
N LEU A 256 11.34 13.70 -5.83
CA LEU A 256 10.40 13.00 -4.95
C LEU A 256 10.39 11.53 -5.35
N LYS A 257 10.85 10.66 -4.45
CA LYS A 257 10.85 9.22 -4.70
C LYS A 257 9.68 8.56 -3.98
N GLU A 258 8.68 8.14 -4.74
CA GLU A 258 7.54 7.39 -4.20
C GLU A 258 7.96 5.97 -3.80
N LEU A 259 7.79 5.62 -2.53
CA LEU A 259 8.13 4.31 -1.98
C LEU A 259 6.91 3.38 -1.87
N ALA A 260 5.73 3.93 -1.56
CA ALA A 260 4.50 3.18 -1.47
C ALA A 260 3.28 4.10 -1.63
N ARG A 261 2.16 3.52 -2.06
CA ARG A 261 0.86 4.21 -2.18
C ARG A 261 -0.25 3.24 -1.81
N VAL A 262 -1.25 3.74 -1.09
CA VAL A 262 -2.51 3.03 -0.84
C VAL A 262 -3.70 3.95 -1.04
N GLU A 263 -4.80 3.39 -1.50
CA GLU A 263 -6.09 4.09 -1.53
C GLU A 263 -6.73 4.05 -0.15
N LEU A 264 -7.34 5.17 0.22
CA LEU A 264 -8.08 5.38 1.46
C LEU A 264 -9.58 5.49 1.14
N ALA A 265 -10.41 5.60 2.18
CA ALA A 265 -11.83 5.90 2.00
C ALA A 265 -12.05 7.23 1.25
N CYS A 266 -13.24 7.41 0.68
CA CYS A 266 -13.65 8.66 0.02
C CYS A 266 -12.73 9.11 -1.13
N ASN A 267 -12.16 8.15 -1.87
CA ASN A 267 -11.28 8.42 -3.02
C ASN A 267 -10.00 9.20 -2.66
N ARG A 268 -9.55 9.15 -1.40
CA ARG A 268 -8.26 9.72 -0.99
C ARG A 268 -7.12 8.72 -1.12
N ILE A 269 -5.90 9.20 -1.08
CA ILE A 269 -4.69 8.37 -1.10
C ILE A 269 -3.75 8.73 0.06
N ALA A 270 -3.02 7.73 0.54
CA ALA A 270 -1.82 7.93 1.35
C ALA A 270 -0.60 7.57 0.50
N ILE A 271 0.40 8.44 0.52
CA ILE A 271 1.67 8.25 -0.18
C ILE A 271 2.82 8.20 0.82
N VAL A 272 3.75 7.28 0.59
CA VAL A 272 5.04 7.22 1.29
C VAL A 272 6.11 7.67 0.32
N ILE A 273 6.87 8.69 0.70
CA ILE A 273 7.85 9.36 -0.14
C ILE A 273 9.19 9.47 0.59
N GLU A 274 10.27 9.42 -0.17
CA GLU A 274 11.63 9.70 0.27
C GLU A 274 12.07 11.01 -0.39
N ALA A 275 12.51 11.96 0.44
CA ALA A 275 12.99 13.27 0.01
C ALA A 275 13.92 13.86 1.07
N ASP A 276 14.85 14.71 0.64
CA ASP A 276 15.80 15.39 1.53
C ASP A 276 15.18 16.58 2.28
N GLN A 277 14.13 17.19 1.70
CA GLN A 277 13.46 18.35 2.26
C GLN A 277 12.46 17.98 3.37
N GLY A 278 12.07 18.97 4.17
CA GLY A 278 11.03 18.80 5.20
C GLY A 278 9.63 18.58 4.61
N ILE A 279 8.73 17.94 5.37
CA ILE A 279 7.37 17.60 4.91
C ILE A 279 6.54 18.82 4.48
N TYR A 280 6.75 19.97 5.14
CA TYR A 280 6.08 21.23 4.79
C TYR A 280 6.65 21.85 3.50
N GLU A 281 7.93 21.63 3.21
CA GLU A 281 8.56 22.18 2.02
C GLU A 281 8.08 21.46 0.77
N ILE A 282 7.77 20.16 0.87
CA ILE A 282 7.33 19.33 -0.26
C ILE A 282 5.82 19.32 -0.44
N GLU A 283 5.03 19.80 0.53
CA GLU A 283 3.56 19.75 0.51
C GLU A 283 2.95 20.33 -0.77
N ALA A 284 3.40 21.52 -1.20
CA ALA A 284 2.93 22.15 -2.44
C ALA A 284 3.29 21.34 -3.69
N SER A 285 4.48 20.72 -3.71
CA SER A 285 4.90 19.84 -4.80
C SER A 285 4.03 18.58 -4.82
N LEU A 286 3.73 17.98 -3.66
CA LEU A 286 2.86 16.81 -3.59
C LEU A 286 1.42 17.14 -4.02
N GLN A 287 0.85 18.26 -3.58
CA GLN A 287 -0.47 18.69 -4.04
C GLN A 287 -0.51 18.94 -5.56
N ARG A 288 0.57 19.42 -6.16
CA ARG A 288 0.67 19.58 -7.61
C ARG A 288 0.63 18.24 -8.34
N VAL A 289 1.39 17.26 -7.85
CA VAL A 289 1.54 15.93 -8.45
C VAL A 289 0.28 15.07 -8.24
N TYR A 290 -0.25 15.05 -7.01
CA TYR A 290 -1.32 14.13 -6.60
C TYR A 290 -2.71 14.80 -6.53
N GLY A 291 -2.79 16.11 -6.66
CA GLY A 291 -4.04 16.87 -6.65
C GLY A 291 -4.80 16.79 -5.32
N GLU A 292 -6.12 16.92 -5.40
CA GLU A 292 -7.02 16.94 -4.25
C GLU A 292 -7.22 15.55 -3.62
N ARG A 293 -6.79 14.47 -4.27
CA ARG A 293 -6.88 13.10 -3.72
C ARG A 293 -5.89 12.86 -2.58
N LEU A 294 -4.86 13.70 -2.46
CA LEU A 294 -3.82 13.53 -1.45
C LEU A 294 -4.38 13.78 -0.04
N GLY A 295 -4.66 12.68 0.68
CA GLY A 295 -5.17 12.75 2.06
C GLY A 295 -4.06 12.70 3.10
N LEU A 296 -3.05 11.86 2.89
CA LEU A 296 -1.91 11.71 3.77
C LEU A 296 -0.58 11.67 3.02
N ALA A 297 0.41 12.37 3.57
CA ALA A 297 1.80 12.25 3.19
C ALA A 297 2.62 11.63 4.33
N ILE A 298 3.41 10.61 3.99
CA ILE A 298 4.35 9.96 4.89
C ILE A 298 5.75 10.19 4.32
N LEU A 299 6.50 11.09 4.94
CA LEU A 299 7.86 11.41 4.54
C LEU A 299 8.85 10.51 5.28
N LYS A 300 9.63 9.74 4.53
CA LYS A 300 10.85 9.09 5.00
C LYS A 300 12.01 10.08 4.89
N LYS A 301 12.61 10.42 6.03
CA LYS A 301 13.79 11.28 6.14
C LYS A 301 14.98 10.45 6.62
N GLY A 302 15.97 10.22 5.76
CA GLY A 302 17.09 9.33 6.07
C GLY A 302 16.66 7.87 6.22
N GLU A 303 17.50 7.02 6.82
CA GLU A 303 17.33 5.57 6.67
C GLU A 303 16.07 4.97 7.31
N ASP A 304 15.49 5.54 8.38
CA ASP A 304 14.32 4.93 9.07
C ASP A 304 13.52 5.91 9.96
N LEU A 305 13.56 7.22 9.64
CA LEU A 305 12.73 8.21 10.34
C LEU A 305 11.57 8.61 9.45
N TYR A 306 10.35 8.54 9.99
CA TYR A 306 9.15 8.87 9.23
C TYR A 306 8.40 10.01 9.89
N THR A 307 7.89 10.92 9.07
CA THR A 307 6.96 11.98 9.47
C THR A 307 5.64 11.74 8.75
N LEU A 308 4.54 11.69 9.49
CA LEU A 308 3.19 11.53 8.95
C LEU A 308 2.49 12.88 9.03
N ARG A 309 1.84 13.28 7.94
CA ARG A 309 1.05 14.51 7.84
C ARG A 309 -0.30 14.19 7.20
N ARG A 310 -1.37 14.57 7.89
CA ARG A 310 -2.71 14.66 7.31
C ARG A 310 -2.83 15.95 6.51
N LEU A 311 -3.13 15.83 5.23
CA LEU A 311 -3.25 16.96 4.30
C LEU A 311 -4.71 17.34 4.05
N ASP A 312 -5.62 16.36 4.09
CA ASP A 312 -7.05 16.61 4.00
C ASP A 312 -7.71 16.59 5.40
N PRO A 313 -8.18 17.75 5.93
CA PRO A 313 -8.85 17.81 7.22
C PRO A 313 -10.26 17.21 7.23
N PHE A 314 -10.87 16.95 6.07
CA PHE A 314 -12.23 16.42 5.95
C PHE A 314 -12.28 14.87 5.93
N MET A 315 -11.13 14.22 6.10
CA MET A 315 -11.09 12.78 6.30
C MET A 315 -11.83 12.36 7.58
N PRO A 316 -12.47 11.17 7.60
CA PRO A 316 -13.33 10.73 8.71
C PRO A 316 -12.60 10.43 10.03
N GLY A 317 -11.26 10.49 10.05
CA GLY A 317 -10.41 10.24 11.22
C GLY A 317 -9.15 11.11 11.19
N ASP A 318 -8.21 10.82 12.08
CA ASP A 318 -6.95 11.54 12.15
C ASP A 318 -5.76 10.62 12.48
N LEU A 319 -4.55 11.17 12.60
CA LEU A 319 -3.36 10.36 12.89
C LEU A 319 -3.39 9.66 14.25
N SER A 320 -4.23 10.10 15.19
CA SER A 320 -4.43 9.43 16.48
C SER A 320 -5.06 8.04 16.34
N ASP A 321 -5.76 7.79 15.23
CA ASP A 321 -6.28 6.47 14.86
C ASP A 321 -5.18 5.57 14.25
N VAL A 322 -4.18 6.17 13.61
CA VAL A 322 -3.08 5.47 12.95
C VAL A 322 -2.02 4.99 13.95
N TYR A 323 -1.67 5.82 14.95
CA TYR A 323 -0.59 5.51 15.89
C TYR A 323 -0.77 4.19 16.66
N PRO A 324 -1.96 3.82 17.16
CA PRO A 324 -2.18 2.55 17.84
C PRO A 324 -1.85 1.33 16.98
N ILE A 325 -2.15 1.40 15.67
CA ILE A 325 -1.88 0.33 14.70
C ILE A 325 -0.37 0.23 14.46
N LEU A 326 0.29 1.34 14.15
CA LEU A 326 1.74 1.39 13.94
C LEU A 326 2.50 0.90 15.18
N ASN A 327 2.11 1.35 16.38
CA ASN A 327 2.70 0.92 17.65
C ASN A 327 2.44 -0.55 17.98
N TYR A 328 1.42 -1.17 17.40
CA TYR A 328 1.16 -2.61 17.54
C TYR A 328 2.01 -3.44 16.57
N MET A 329 2.21 -2.93 15.35
CA MET A 329 2.97 -3.59 14.30
C MET A 329 4.48 -3.49 14.51
N ASP A 330 4.98 -2.33 14.97
CA ASP A 330 6.41 -2.03 15.04
C ASP A 330 7.12 -2.85 16.14
N PRO A 331 8.05 -3.77 15.78
CA PRO A 331 8.81 -4.58 16.73
C PRO A 331 9.67 -3.78 17.73
N VAL A 332 10.00 -2.54 17.37
CA VAL A 332 10.85 -1.66 18.19
C VAL A 332 10.05 -1.03 19.32
N VAL A 333 8.74 -0.84 19.15
CA VAL A 333 7.85 -0.27 20.15
C VAL A 333 7.43 -1.36 21.15
N ARG A 334 8.37 -1.81 21.97
CA ARG A 334 8.16 -2.89 22.96
C ARG A 334 7.26 -2.49 24.13
N SER A 335 6.91 -1.21 24.29
CA SER A 335 5.97 -0.75 25.34
C SER A 335 5.21 0.54 24.95
N ARG A 336 3.88 0.52 25.05
CA ARG A 336 2.98 1.65 24.73
C ARG A 336 2.96 2.79 25.78
N LYS A 337 4.01 2.89 26.62
CA LYS A 337 4.10 3.87 27.73
C LYS A 337 5.37 4.73 27.71
N ASN A 338 6.37 4.39 26.89
CA ASN A 338 7.58 5.19 26.78
C ASN A 338 7.43 6.22 25.66
N SER A 339 8.17 7.34 25.78
CA SER A 339 8.30 8.40 24.77
C SER A 339 8.75 7.92 23.38
N ASN A 340 9.16 6.65 23.26
CA ASN A 340 9.71 6.06 22.05
C ASN A 340 8.64 5.20 21.36
N GLN A 341 7.57 5.86 20.90
CA GLN A 341 6.47 5.26 20.15
C GLN A 341 6.10 6.18 18.98
N TRP A 342 5.39 5.65 17.99
CA TRP A 342 4.71 6.46 16.98
C TRP A 342 3.73 7.39 17.68
N GLY A 343 3.78 8.68 17.35
CA GLY A 343 2.96 9.67 18.01
C GLY A 343 3.12 11.09 17.48
N GLY A 344 2.25 11.97 17.95
CA GLY A 344 2.14 13.35 17.50
C GLY A 344 0.74 13.90 17.79
N SER A 345 0.38 14.95 17.06
CA SER A 345 -0.99 15.47 16.99
C SER A 345 -1.84 14.67 15.99
N GLY A 346 -3.15 14.89 15.95
CA GLY A 346 -4.01 14.28 14.91
C GLY A 346 -3.63 14.71 13.48
N ASP A 347 -2.89 15.80 13.32
CA ASP A 347 -2.56 16.40 12.03
C ASP A 347 -1.12 16.11 11.56
N ILE A 348 -0.19 16.00 12.51
CA ILE A 348 1.22 15.69 12.24
C ILE A 348 1.82 14.87 13.38
N GLY A 349 2.61 13.86 13.03
CA GLY A 349 3.46 13.13 13.96
C GLY A 349 4.56 12.36 13.26
N GLY A 350 5.14 11.38 13.93
CA GLY A 350 6.24 10.63 13.36
C GLY A 350 6.56 9.32 14.05
N SER A 351 7.61 8.69 13.54
CA SER A 351 8.18 7.45 14.05
C SER A 351 8.75 7.62 15.48
N PRO A 352 8.99 6.50 16.19
CA PRO A 352 9.60 6.53 17.52
C PRO A 352 10.89 7.36 17.57
N ARG A 353 11.03 8.19 18.61
CA ARG A 353 12.24 9.00 18.79
C ARG A 353 13.41 8.15 19.26
N GLY A 354 14.59 8.39 18.67
CA GLY A 354 15.86 7.79 19.08
C GLY A 354 16.06 6.32 18.69
N ILE A 355 15.04 5.65 18.15
CA ILE A 355 15.17 4.29 17.63
C ILE A 355 14.45 4.19 16.27
N PRO A 356 15.14 3.78 15.20
CA PRO A 356 14.53 3.63 13.88
C PRO A 356 13.42 2.56 13.89
N THR A 357 12.33 2.83 13.17
CA THR A 357 11.27 1.83 12.96
C THR A 357 11.81 0.63 12.18
N LYS A 358 11.23 -0.55 12.41
CA LYS A 358 11.49 -1.74 11.56
C LYS A 358 10.39 -2.04 10.57
N LEU A 359 9.39 -1.15 10.46
CA LEU A 359 8.32 -1.25 9.48
C LEU A 359 8.79 -0.76 8.12
N SER A 360 8.48 -1.53 7.09
CA SER A 360 8.68 -1.12 5.70
C SER A 360 7.72 0.01 5.30
N PRO A 361 8.06 0.81 4.26
CA PRO A 361 7.15 1.81 3.69
C PRO A 361 5.75 1.26 3.36
N VAL A 362 5.70 0.03 2.84
CA VAL A 362 4.45 -0.65 2.47
C VAL A 362 3.62 -1.02 3.71
N GLU A 363 4.25 -1.54 4.78
CA GLU A 363 3.58 -1.80 6.05
C GLU A 363 3.00 -0.52 6.67
N ILE A 364 3.74 0.60 6.61
CA ILE A 364 3.28 1.90 7.13
C ILE A 364 2.07 2.41 6.33
N ALA A 365 2.14 2.31 4.99
CA ALA A 365 1.04 2.70 4.12
C ALA A 365 -0.22 1.88 4.44
N HIS A 366 -0.10 0.55 4.54
CA HIS A 366 -1.23 -0.32 4.89
C HIS A 366 -1.80 -0.01 6.28
N ALA A 367 -0.96 0.26 7.28
CA ALA A 367 -1.43 0.68 8.60
C ALA A 367 -2.26 1.97 8.54
N CYS A 368 -1.87 2.93 7.69
CA CYS A 368 -2.68 4.13 7.45
C CYS A 368 -4.03 3.77 6.81
N ARG A 369 -4.03 2.95 5.76
CA ARG A 369 -5.28 2.49 5.13
C ARG A 369 -6.21 1.83 6.14
N ASP A 370 -5.69 0.92 6.95
CA ASP A 370 -6.48 0.14 7.91
C ASP A 370 -7.03 1.01 9.05
N ALA A 371 -6.42 2.18 9.33
CA ALA A 371 -6.97 3.17 10.26
C ALA A 371 -8.15 3.96 9.66
N PHE A 372 -8.10 4.29 8.37
CA PHE A 372 -9.11 5.10 7.68
C PHE A 372 -10.20 4.29 6.97
N GLN A 373 -10.04 2.96 6.89
CA GLN A 373 -11.03 2.06 6.31
C GLN A 373 -11.56 1.11 7.39
N ASN A 374 -12.87 1.12 7.60
CA ASN A 374 -13.50 0.08 8.42
C ASN A 374 -13.31 -1.27 7.73
N PRO A 375 -12.83 -2.32 8.42
CA PRO A 375 -12.75 -3.65 7.84
C PRO A 375 -14.13 -4.10 7.39
N SER A 376 -14.22 -4.71 6.22
CA SER A 376 -15.50 -5.24 5.74
C SER A 376 -15.93 -6.43 6.62
N ALA A 377 -17.25 -6.68 6.71
CA ALA A 377 -17.77 -7.83 7.45
C ALA A 377 -17.14 -9.17 7.00
N ALA A 378 -16.78 -9.27 5.71
CA ALA A 378 -16.10 -10.44 5.15
C ALA A 378 -14.71 -10.66 5.78
N VAL A 379 -13.95 -9.60 6.05
CA VAL A 379 -12.64 -9.68 6.71
C VAL A 379 -12.79 -10.21 8.13
N TYR A 380 -13.76 -9.70 8.89
CA TYR A 380 -14.04 -10.21 10.24
C TYR A 380 -14.40 -11.70 10.19
N LEU A 381 -15.34 -12.10 9.33
CA LEU A 381 -15.75 -13.49 9.17
C LEU A 381 -14.59 -14.41 8.78
N PHE A 382 -13.73 -14.00 7.85
CA PHE A 382 -12.56 -14.77 7.46
C PHE A 382 -11.64 -15.04 8.66
N HIS A 383 -11.28 -14.02 9.44
CA HIS A 383 -10.43 -14.19 10.63
C HIS A 383 -11.12 -15.05 11.70
N PHE A 384 -12.45 -14.95 11.85
CA PHE A 384 -13.21 -15.82 12.75
C PHE A 384 -13.06 -17.29 12.37
N PHE A 385 -13.38 -17.63 11.11
CA PHE A 385 -13.33 -19.00 10.63
C PHE A 385 -11.91 -19.55 10.59
N TYR A 386 -10.91 -18.71 10.29
CA TYR A 386 -9.51 -19.10 10.37
C TYR A 386 -9.09 -19.42 11.80
N ALA A 387 -9.39 -18.54 12.78
CA ALA A 387 -9.12 -18.81 14.19
C ALA A 387 -9.86 -20.07 14.69
N MET A 388 -11.12 -20.24 14.30
CA MET A 388 -11.93 -21.42 14.62
C MET A 388 -11.29 -22.70 14.08
N ALA A 389 -10.88 -22.71 12.80
CA ALA A 389 -10.25 -23.87 12.17
C ALA A 389 -8.94 -24.26 12.88
N VAL A 390 -8.10 -23.27 13.23
CA VAL A 390 -6.86 -23.51 13.97
C VAL A 390 -7.13 -24.05 15.37
N VAL A 391 -8.07 -23.46 16.11
CA VAL A 391 -8.48 -23.93 17.45
C VAL A 391 -9.01 -25.36 17.40
N CYS A 392 -9.87 -25.67 16.44
CA CYS A 392 -10.41 -27.03 16.23
C CYS A 392 -9.30 -28.04 15.89
N ALA A 393 -8.37 -27.67 15.01
CA ALA A 393 -7.25 -28.53 14.63
C ALA A 393 -6.33 -28.83 15.83
N ILE A 394 -5.97 -27.82 16.62
CA ILE A 394 -5.15 -27.98 17.83
C ILE A 394 -5.87 -28.84 18.87
N THR A 395 -7.15 -28.57 19.11
CA THR A 395 -7.96 -29.33 20.07
C THR A 395 -8.10 -30.79 19.63
N GLY A 396 -8.36 -31.03 18.34
CA GLY A 396 -8.44 -32.37 17.77
C GLY A 396 -7.11 -33.12 17.83
N ALA A 397 -6.00 -32.47 17.51
CA ALA A 397 -4.66 -33.04 17.63
C ALA A 397 -4.30 -33.39 19.08
N ALA A 398 -4.58 -32.49 20.03
CA ALA A 398 -4.38 -32.74 21.45
C ALA A 398 -5.23 -33.92 21.95
N PHE A 399 -6.46 -34.03 21.48
CA PHE A 399 -7.35 -35.14 21.79
C PHE A 399 -6.80 -36.48 21.26
N ILE A 400 -6.37 -36.51 20.00
CA ILE A 400 -5.74 -37.69 19.39
C ILE A 400 -4.47 -38.08 20.16
N SER A 401 -3.62 -37.11 20.53
CA SER A 401 -2.44 -37.36 21.36
C SER A 401 -2.79 -37.97 22.71
N ASN A 402 -3.84 -37.48 23.38
CA ASN A 402 -4.32 -38.07 24.62
C ASN A 402 -4.74 -39.53 24.46
N LEU A 403 -5.45 -39.88 23.37
CA LEU A 403 -5.82 -41.27 23.08
C LEU A 403 -4.58 -42.15 22.88
N PHE A 404 -3.60 -41.69 22.10
CA PHE A 404 -2.35 -42.43 21.89
C PHE A 404 -1.57 -42.63 23.18
N VAL A 405 -1.37 -41.57 23.98
CA VAL A 405 -0.63 -41.65 25.24
C VAL A 405 -1.33 -42.55 26.25
N SER A 406 -2.65 -42.46 26.38
CA SER A 406 -3.44 -43.28 27.31
C SER A 406 -3.45 -44.76 26.92
N SER A 407 -3.31 -45.07 25.63
CA SER A 407 -3.28 -46.45 25.10
C SER A 407 -1.87 -47.05 25.02
N SER A 408 -0.82 -46.26 25.25
CA SER A 408 0.56 -46.65 24.95
C SER A 408 1.19 -47.50 26.07
N PRO A 409 1.72 -48.70 25.76
CA PRO A 409 2.44 -49.55 26.72
C PRO A 409 3.73 -48.89 27.23
N TRP A 410 4.31 -47.96 26.49
CA TRP A 410 5.61 -47.34 26.82
C TRP A 410 5.59 -46.50 28.08
N PHE A 411 4.42 -45.97 28.46
CA PHE A 411 4.30 -45.15 29.66
C PHE A 411 3.91 -45.94 30.91
N SER A 412 3.48 -47.21 30.77
CA SER A 412 2.84 -48.04 31.80
C SER A 412 3.59 -48.21 33.14
N ASN A 413 4.89 -47.89 33.21
CA ASN A 413 5.73 -48.09 34.41
C ASN A 413 6.32 -46.79 35.00
N THR A 414 5.73 -45.62 34.71
CA THR A 414 6.24 -44.33 35.23
C THR A 414 5.26 -43.69 36.21
N ALA A 415 5.76 -42.92 37.19
CA ALA A 415 4.90 -42.12 38.09
C ALA A 415 4.01 -41.12 37.30
N ALA A 416 4.47 -40.68 36.13
CA ALA A 416 3.69 -39.85 35.21
C ALA A 416 2.45 -40.58 34.65
N PHE A 417 2.50 -41.90 34.51
CA PHE A 417 1.39 -42.70 34.00
C PHE A 417 0.23 -42.80 34.99
N ASP A 418 0.52 -42.78 36.30
CA ASP A 418 -0.53 -42.75 37.32
C ASP A 418 -1.42 -41.49 37.16
N LEU A 419 -0.79 -40.32 37.03
CA LEU A 419 -1.50 -39.06 36.77
C LEU A 419 -2.22 -39.03 35.41
N ILE A 420 -1.62 -39.58 34.36
CA ILE A 420 -2.22 -39.70 33.01
C ILE A 420 -3.43 -40.64 33.02
N SER A 421 -3.38 -41.72 33.80
CA SER A 421 -4.47 -42.69 33.87
C SER A 421 -5.68 -42.14 34.65
N LYS A 422 -5.44 -41.26 35.63
CA LYS A 422 -6.46 -40.64 36.49
C LYS A 422 -7.11 -39.39 35.88
N THR A 423 -6.46 -38.77 34.89
CA THR A 423 -6.81 -37.42 34.43
C THR A 423 -6.63 -37.23 32.93
N TYR A 424 -7.11 -36.10 32.41
CA TYR A 424 -6.83 -35.67 31.03
C TYR A 424 -5.58 -34.79 30.93
N ILE A 425 -4.59 -34.95 31.81
CA ILE A 425 -3.40 -34.07 31.79
C ILE A 425 -2.66 -34.14 30.45
N SER A 426 -2.62 -35.30 29.80
CA SER A 426 -1.91 -35.44 28.52
C SER A 426 -2.58 -34.64 27.39
N PHE A 427 -3.91 -34.53 27.41
CA PHE A 427 -4.65 -33.60 26.54
C PHE A 427 -4.22 -32.15 26.75
N PHE A 428 -4.22 -31.63 27.99
CA PHE A 428 -3.89 -30.23 28.25
C PHE A 428 -2.40 -29.92 27.98
N VAL A 429 -1.49 -30.86 28.26
CA VAL A 429 -0.08 -30.72 27.89
C VAL A 429 0.10 -30.66 26.38
N ALA A 430 -0.57 -31.56 25.63
CA ALA A 430 -0.56 -31.51 24.17
C ALA A 430 -1.14 -30.20 23.63
N LEU A 431 -2.21 -29.70 24.26
CA LEU A 431 -2.82 -28.41 23.92
C LEU A 431 -1.82 -27.26 24.10
N ILE A 432 -1.06 -27.22 25.21
CA ILE A 432 -0.01 -26.22 25.44
C ILE A 432 1.06 -26.30 24.36
N ILE A 433 1.56 -27.49 24.05
CA ILE A 433 2.64 -27.70 23.08
C ILE A 433 2.20 -27.27 21.68
N PHE A 434 1.08 -27.79 21.18
CA PHE A 434 0.60 -27.44 19.84
C PHE A 434 0.25 -25.96 19.72
N THR A 435 -0.35 -25.37 20.76
CA THR A 435 -0.62 -23.93 20.78
C THR A 435 0.67 -23.12 20.75
N ALA A 436 1.68 -23.48 21.55
CA ALA A 436 2.96 -22.78 21.56
C ALA A 436 3.67 -22.85 20.20
N VAL A 437 3.67 -24.02 19.55
CA VAL A 437 4.22 -24.20 18.19
C VAL A 437 3.46 -23.33 17.19
N CYS A 438 2.13 -23.34 17.21
CA CYS A 438 1.32 -22.50 16.32
C CYS A 438 1.55 -21.00 16.57
N ILE A 439 1.69 -20.57 17.82
CA ILE A 439 2.03 -19.17 18.13
C ILE A 439 3.38 -18.80 17.49
N VAL A 440 4.42 -19.63 17.62
CA VAL A 440 5.73 -19.34 17.02
C VAL A 440 5.64 -19.25 15.49
N LEU A 441 4.95 -20.20 14.85
CA LEU A 441 4.80 -20.26 13.39
C LEU A 441 3.95 -19.11 12.83
N ILE A 442 2.77 -18.88 13.41
CA ILE A 442 1.81 -17.87 12.92
C ILE A 442 2.31 -16.46 13.24
N SER A 443 2.85 -16.23 14.45
CA SER A 443 3.34 -14.90 14.83
C SER A 443 4.60 -14.47 14.09
N ARG A 444 5.30 -15.39 13.40
CA ARG A 444 6.62 -15.13 12.80
C ARG A 444 7.58 -14.46 13.79
N MET A 445 7.62 -14.97 15.03
CA MET A 445 8.36 -14.42 16.18
C MET A 445 7.85 -13.08 16.74
N ARG A 446 6.71 -12.56 16.28
CA ARG A 446 6.04 -11.38 16.86
C ARG A 446 5.18 -11.76 18.08
N LEU A 447 5.76 -12.49 19.03
CA LEU A 447 5.07 -13.12 20.17
C LEU A 447 4.28 -12.13 21.06
N TRP A 448 4.68 -10.85 21.08
CA TRP A 448 3.98 -9.81 21.84
C TRP A 448 2.57 -9.53 21.32
N GLN A 449 2.30 -9.75 20.03
CA GLN A 449 0.97 -9.63 19.43
C GLN A 449 -0.01 -10.65 20.01
N PHE A 450 0.52 -11.81 20.39
CA PHE A 450 -0.17 -12.92 21.04
C PHE A 450 -0.15 -12.81 22.57
N GLY A 451 0.22 -11.65 23.12
CA GLY A 451 0.16 -11.36 24.55
C GLY A 451 1.29 -11.98 25.40
N ILE A 452 2.35 -12.52 24.77
CA ILE A 452 3.54 -12.98 25.49
C ILE A 452 4.41 -11.75 25.83
N ARG A 453 4.05 -11.07 26.92
CA ARG A 453 4.72 -9.88 27.45
C ARG A 453 4.32 -9.60 28.90
N VAL A 454 5.09 -8.76 29.59
CA VAL A 454 4.75 -8.27 30.93
C VAL A 454 3.43 -7.46 30.88
N PRO A 455 2.50 -7.69 31.84
CA PRO A 455 1.21 -7.00 31.86
C PRO A 455 1.33 -5.50 32.11
N MET A 456 0.42 -4.74 31.51
CA MET A 456 0.34 -3.28 31.63
C MET A 456 -0.88 -2.84 32.44
N GLY A 457 -0.74 -1.76 33.21
CA GLY A 457 -1.83 -1.20 34.02
C GLY A 457 -2.26 -2.11 35.17
N LYS A 458 -3.22 -1.64 35.97
CA LYS A 458 -3.84 -2.42 37.07
C LYS A 458 -5.37 -2.40 37.01
N ASP A 459 -5.95 -1.61 36.12
CA ASP A 459 -7.39 -1.36 36.06
C ASP A 459 -8.18 -2.62 35.72
N TRP A 460 -7.54 -3.63 35.12
CA TRP A 460 -8.13 -4.93 34.81
C TRP A 460 -8.46 -5.77 36.07
N TRP A 461 -7.94 -5.43 37.25
CA TRP A 461 -8.33 -6.09 38.51
C TRP A 461 -9.82 -5.96 38.84
N ILE A 462 -10.49 -4.93 38.33
CA ILE A 462 -11.94 -4.72 38.56
C ILE A 462 -12.80 -5.86 38.00
N LEU A 463 -12.27 -6.67 37.07
CA LEU A 463 -12.99 -7.77 36.44
C LEU A 463 -12.89 -9.09 37.21
N LEU A 464 -12.03 -9.17 38.23
CA LEU A 464 -11.85 -10.38 39.02
C LEU A 464 -13.15 -10.90 39.65
N PRO A 465 -14.03 -10.07 40.26
CA PRO A 465 -15.29 -10.54 40.82
C PRO A 465 -16.20 -11.21 39.77
N ILE A 466 -16.27 -10.64 38.56
CA ILE A 466 -17.08 -11.20 37.46
C ILE A 466 -16.52 -12.56 37.03
N ILE A 467 -15.19 -12.68 36.95
CA ILE A 467 -14.51 -13.92 36.59
C ILE A 467 -14.76 -15.02 37.63
N VAL A 468 -14.67 -14.68 38.92
CA VAL A 468 -14.97 -15.61 40.03
C VAL A 468 -16.43 -16.05 40.00
N LEU A 469 -17.38 -15.12 39.87
CA LEU A 469 -18.81 -15.46 39.79
C LEU A 469 -19.13 -16.33 38.56
N SER A 470 -18.49 -16.05 37.43
CA SER A 470 -18.66 -16.85 36.22
C SER A 470 -18.09 -18.27 36.40
N ALA A 471 -16.97 -18.41 37.11
CA ALA A 471 -16.42 -19.71 37.44
C ALA A 471 -17.38 -20.51 38.32
N MET A 472 -17.94 -19.91 39.38
CA MET A 472 -18.97 -20.54 40.22
C MET A 472 -20.20 -21.00 39.43
N GLY A 473 -20.54 -20.31 38.34
CA GLY A 473 -21.57 -20.70 37.38
C GLY A 473 -21.14 -21.78 36.38
N ASN A 474 -20.05 -22.50 36.62
CA ASN A 474 -19.44 -23.50 35.72
C ASN A 474 -18.86 -22.93 34.42
N GLY A 475 -18.46 -21.65 34.42
CA GLY A 475 -17.85 -21.01 33.25
C GLY A 475 -16.42 -21.46 32.94
N VAL A 476 -15.80 -22.27 33.80
CA VAL A 476 -14.45 -22.85 33.64
C VAL A 476 -14.49 -24.37 33.73
N TYR A 477 -13.53 -25.04 33.11
CA TYR A 477 -13.41 -26.50 33.24
C TYR A 477 -12.85 -26.88 34.61
N PHE A 478 -13.59 -27.69 35.35
CA PHE A 478 -13.19 -28.19 36.67
C PHE A 478 -13.47 -29.70 36.79
N PRO A 479 -12.44 -30.57 36.90
CA PRO A 479 -12.60 -32.01 36.92
C PRO A 479 -12.97 -32.55 38.31
N ASN A 480 -14.23 -32.36 38.73
CA ASN A 480 -14.73 -32.76 40.06
C ASN A 480 -14.44 -34.22 40.44
N SER A 481 -14.59 -35.15 39.48
CA SER A 481 -14.42 -36.59 39.72
C SER A 481 -12.97 -37.02 39.93
N ALA A 482 -12.01 -36.31 39.34
CA ALA A 482 -10.59 -36.64 39.43
C ALA A 482 -9.96 -36.21 40.76
N LEU A 483 -10.51 -35.19 41.42
CA LEU A 483 -9.97 -34.61 42.67
C LEU A 483 -9.77 -35.61 43.79
N TYR A 484 -10.69 -36.56 43.93
CA TYR A 484 -10.64 -37.58 44.98
C TYR A 484 -9.43 -38.53 44.86
N PHE A 485 -8.77 -38.57 43.70
CA PHE A 485 -7.68 -39.50 43.38
C PHE A 485 -6.31 -38.83 43.25
N LEU A 486 -6.25 -37.49 43.36
CA LEU A 486 -5.03 -36.71 43.17
C LEU A 486 -4.39 -36.33 44.50
N ASN A 487 -3.06 -36.41 44.56
CA ASN A 487 -2.32 -35.79 45.66
C ASN A 487 -2.19 -34.26 45.45
N ILE A 488 -1.64 -33.56 46.45
CA ILE A 488 -1.52 -32.10 46.41
C ILE A 488 -0.65 -31.59 45.25
N ASN A 489 0.44 -32.30 44.92
CA ASN A 489 1.36 -31.91 43.85
C ASN A 489 0.71 -32.11 42.48
N GLU A 490 0.00 -33.21 42.29
CA GLU A 490 -0.79 -33.53 41.09
C GLU A 490 -1.93 -32.53 40.89
N THR A 491 -2.61 -32.16 41.98
CA THR A 491 -3.65 -31.12 41.98
C THR A 491 -3.10 -29.78 41.52
N ILE A 492 -1.96 -29.35 42.07
CA ILE A 492 -1.28 -28.11 41.65
C ILE A 492 -0.91 -28.17 40.17
N LEU A 493 -0.25 -29.25 39.74
CA LEU A 493 0.23 -29.37 38.35
C LEU A 493 -0.93 -29.42 37.34
N TYR A 494 -1.95 -30.22 37.60
CA TYR A 494 -3.05 -30.43 36.66
C TYR A 494 -4.04 -29.27 36.68
N ILE A 495 -4.58 -28.96 37.86
CA ILE A 495 -5.75 -28.09 38.01
C ILE A 495 -5.33 -26.61 38.05
N PHE A 496 -4.26 -26.27 38.77
CA PHE A 496 -3.84 -24.88 38.92
C PHE A 496 -2.86 -24.38 37.86
N ILE A 497 -2.12 -25.29 37.21
CA ILE A 497 -1.14 -24.95 36.17
C ILE A 497 -1.63 -25.37 34.78
N ALA A 498 -1.79 -26.67 34.52
CA ALA A 498 -2.03 -27.15 33.15
C ALA A 498 -3.35 -26.65 32.54
N VAL A 499 -4.46 -26.72 33.28
CA VAL A 499 -5.78 -26.29 32.78
C VAL A 499 -5.84 -24.78 32.47
N PRO A 500 -5.50 -23.86 33.40
CA PRO A 500 -5.43 -22.43 33.12
C PRO A 500 -4.47 -22.08 31.99
N LEU A 501 -3.25 -22.62 32.02
CA LEU A 501 -2.23 -22.31 31.03
C LEU A 501 -2.66 -22.74 29.63
N ALA A 502 -3.15 -23.97 29.48
CA ALA A 502 -3.61 -24.50 28.20
C ALA A 502 -4.78 -23.69 27.62
N SER A 503 -5.78 -23.41 28.45
CA SER A 503 -6.98 -22.70 28.03
C SER A 503 -6.67 -21.26 27.62
N GLU A 504 -5.93 -20.53 28.46
CA GLU A 504 -5.66 -19.12 28.18
C GLU A 504 -4.60 -18.91 27.09
N LEU A 505 -3.63 -19.83 26.95
CA LEU A 505 -2.71 -19.80 25.82
C LEU A 505 -3.45 -20.00 24.49
N LEU A 506 -4.43 -20.91 24.45
CA LEU A 506 -5.22 -21.17 23.24
C LEU A 506 -6.16 -20.02 22.89
N PHE A 507 -6.95 -19.52 23.86
CA PHE A 507 -8.00 -18.54 23.55
C PHE A 507 -7.53 -17.08 23.65
N ARG A 508 -6.75 -16.72 24.69
CA ARG A 508 -6.32 -15.33 24.95
C ARG A 508 -4.95 -15.05 24.35
N GLY A 509 -4.15 -16.08 24.11
CA GLY A 509 -2.94 -16.04 23.31
C GLY A 509 -3.24 -16.17 21.82
N LEU A 510 -3.41 -17.41 21.35
CA LEU A 510 -3.49 -17.76 19.94
C LEU A 510 -4.74 -17.22 19.23
N ALA A 511 -5.94 -17.63 19.65
CA ALA A 511 -7.17 -17.26 18.95
C ALA A 511 -7.41 -15.74 18.95
N TYR A 512 -7.27 -15.10 20.12
CA TYR A 512 -7.31 -13.64 20.21
C TYR A 512 -6.26 -12.99 19.30
N GLY A 513 -5.01 -13.48 19.30
CA GLY A 513 -3.93 -12.91 18.50
C GLY A 513 -4.23 -12.93 17.01
N ILE A 514 -4.77 -14.03 16.50
CA ILE A 514 -5.26 -14.16 15.11
C ILE A 514 -6.38 -13.15 14.83
N LEU A 515 -7.35 -13.03 15.73
CA LEU A 515 -8.50 -12.13 15.56
C LEU A 515 -8.12 -10.64 15.65
N ALA A 516 -7.06 -10.34 16.41
CA ALA A 516 -6.51 -9.00 16.59
C ALA A 516 -5.63 -8.55 15.42
N GLU A 517 -5.21 -9.48 14.55
CA GLU A 517 -4.50 -9.15 13.33
C GLU A 517 -5.45 -8.41 12.37
N GLY A 518 -5.10 -7.17 12.00
CA GLY A 518 -5.91 -6.36 11.07
C GLY A 518 -7.22 -5.80 11.64
N THR A 519 -7.48 -5.91 12.95
CA THR A 519 -8.65 -5.30 13.59
C THR A 519 -8.24 -4.26 14.64
N PRO A 520 -8.99 -3.14 14.80
CA PRO A 520 -8.68 -2.14 15.82
C PRO A 520 -8.75 -2.77 17.22
N THR A 521 -7.60 -2.91 17.88
CA THR A 521 -7.53 -3.35 19.27
C THR A 521 -7.55 -2.16 20.21
N LYS A 522 -8.30 -2.26 21.29
CA LYS A 522 -8.44 -1.20 22.29
C LYS A 522 -7.25 -1.23 23.24
N GLY A 523 -6.58 -0.09 23.39
CA GLY A 523 -5.48 0.08 24.34
C GLY A 523 -5.97 0.30 25.77
N SER A 524 -5.05 0.19 26.74
CA SER A 524 -5.30 0.44 28.17
C SER A 524 -5.99 1.78 28.49
N ASN A 525 -5.82 2.83 27.68
CA ASN A 525 -6.41 4.16 27.87
C ASN A 525 -7.75 4.38 27.13
N SER A 526 -8.31 3.36 26.49
CA SER A 526 -9.55 3.49 25.69
C SER A 526 -10.84 3.32 26.51
N ARG A 527 -12.00 3.66 25.95
CA ARG A 527 -13.31 3.45 26.61
C ARG A 527 -13.58 1.95 26.84
N TRP A 528 -14.19 1.61 27.98
CA TRP A 528 -14.60 0.24 28.34
C TRP A 528 -15.74 -0.25 27.43
N PHE A 529 -15.41 -0.95 26.34
CA PHE A 529 -16.39 -1.54 25.43
C PHE A 529 -15.80 -2.76 24.74
N PHE A 530 -16.60 -3.79 24.47
CA PHE A 530 -16.12 -5.05 23.88
C PHE A 530 -15.51 -4.84 22.48
N SER A 531 -14.30 -5.34 22.27
CA SER A 531 -13.69 -5.41 20.94
C SER A 531 -14.14 -6.68 20.22
N TYR A 532 -14.05 -6.68 18.89
CA TYR A 532 -14.35 -7.87 18.09
C TYR A 532 -13.51 -9.10 18.52
N PRO A 533 -12.18 -9.00 18.72
CA PRO A 533 -11.38 -10.14 19.18
C PRO A 533 -11.82 -10.70 20.53
N VAL A 534 -12.25 -9.85 21.47
CA VAL A 534 -12.79 -10.29 22.77
C VAL A 534 -14.06 -11.12 22.58
N ILE A 535 -15.03 -10.62 21.81
CA ILE A 535 -16.31 -11.31 21.60
C ILE A 535 -16.07 -12.65 20.88
N ALA A 536 -15.34 -12.62 19.76
CA ALA A 536 -15.07 -13.80 18.94
C ALA A 536 -14.29 -14.87 19.71
N SER A 537 -13.23 -14.51 20.45
CA SER A 537 -12.48 -15.47 21.27
C SER A 537 -13.30 -16.02 22.44
N ALA A 538 -14.20 -15.23 23.03
CA ALA A 538 -15.12 -15.68 24.07
C ALA A 538 -16.15 -16.69 23.54
N ILE A 539 -16.67 -16.50 22.32
CA ILE A 539 -17.54 -17.47 21.64
C ILE A 539 -16.79 -18.79 21.43
N LEU A 540 -15.56 -18.75 20.92
CA LEU A 540 -14.74 -19.96 20.72
C LEU A 540 -14.46 -20.69 22.04
N TYR A 541 -14.15 -19.95 23.11
CA TYR A 541 -13.96 -20.51 24.46
C TYR A 541 -15.25 -21.15 24.99
N THR A 542 -16.39 -20.50 24.80
CA THR A 542 -17.70 -21.03 25.23
C THR A 542 -18.00 -22.35 24.54
N SER A 543 -17.81 -22.42 23.21
CA SER A 543 -17.96 -23.66 22.45
C SER A 543 -17.02 -24.76 22.95
N PHE A 544 -15.78 -24.41 23.30
CA PHE A 544 -14.82 -25.36 23.86
C PHE A 544 -15.24 -25.90 25.23
N ILE A 545 -15.68 -25.05 26.15
CA ILE A 545 -16.20 -25.48 27.46
C ILE A 545 -17.44 -26.38 27.28
N ILE A 546 -18.37 -26.00 26.42
CA ILE A 546 -19.54 -26.82 26.09
C ILE A 546 -19.11 -28.18 25.56
N CYS A 547 -18.16 -28.24 24.61
CA CYS A 547 -17.65 -29.52 24.10
C CYS A 547 -17.02 -30.38 25.20
N LEU A 548 -16.22 -29.81 26.10
CA LEU A 548 -15.60 -30.55 27.20
C LEU A 548 -16.63 -31.10 28.19
N VAL A 549 -17.68 -30.33 28.50
CA VAL A 549 -18.73 -30.73 29.45
C VAL A 549 -19.70 -31.75 28.84
N PHE A 550 -20.08 -31.59 27.57
CA PHE A 550 -21.17 -32.33 26.92
C PHE A 550 -20.73 -33.43 25.95
N LEU A 551 -19.45 -33.83 25.95
CA LEU A 551 -18.96 -35.05 25.31
C LEU A 551 -18.61 -36.11 26.39
N PRO A 552 -19.62 -36.76 27.01
CA PRO A 552 -19.43 -37.52 28.25
C PRO A 552 -18.60 -38.79 28.02
N LYS A 553 -18.67 -39.35 26.80
CA LYS A 553 -17.90 -40.55 26.40
C LYS A 553 -16.39 -40.31 26.32
N PHE A 554 -15.96 -39.06 26.23
CA PHE A 554 -14.56 -38.73 25.95
C PHE A 554 -13.88 -37.99 27.10
N PHE A 555 -14.62 -37.17 27.87
CA PHE A 555 -14.07 -36.38 28.97
C PHE A 555 -14.67 -36.71 30.36
N ASN A 556 -15.37 -37.84 30.50
CA ASN A 556 -15.99 -38.29 31.75
C ASN A 556 -16.73 -37.16 32.48
N GLY A 557 -17.64 -36.49 31.74
CA GLY A 557 -18.55 -35.42 32.15
C GLY A 557 -18.32 -34.88 33.55
N ALA A 558 -17.46 -33.88 33.68
CA ALA A 558 -17.02 -33.37 34.98
C ALA A 558 -18.09 -32.60 35.79
N LEU A 559 -19.32 -32.47 35.29
CA LEU A 559 -20.38 -31.71 35.93
C LEU A 559 -21.73 -32.42 35.74
N GLN A 560 -22.41 -32.71 36.86
CA GLN A 560 -23.82 -33.09 36.84
C GLN A 560 -24.63 -31.88 36.37
N LEU A 561 -25.47 -32.09 35.35
CA LEU A 561 -26.33 -31.07 34.76
C LEU A 561 -27.29 -30.48 35.80
N GLU A 562 -27.42 -29.16 35.83
CA GLU A 562 -28.74 -28.54 35.99
C GLU A 562 -29.17 -27.64 34.81
N SER A 563 -28.29 -26.97 34.03
CA SER A 563 -28.70 -26.49 32.69
C SER A 563 -27.55 -26.11 31.71
N PHE A 564 -27.66 -26.56 30.45
CA PHE A 564 -26.83 -26.11 29.31
C PHE A 564 -26.76 -24.57 29.14
N PRO A 565 -27.88 -23.82 29.21
CA PRO A 565 -27.84 -22.37 29.04
C PRO A 565 -27.05 -21.64 30.13
N GLU A 566 -27.08 -22.10 31.38
CA GLU A 566 -26.31 -21.48 32.47
C GLU A 566 -24.80 -21.65 32.26
N THR A 567 -24.33 -22.87 31.95
CA THR A 567 -22.91 -23.13 31.67
C THR A 567 -22.44 -22.34 30.45
N ALA A 568 -23.23 -22.29 29.37
CA ALA A 568 -22.90 -21.51 28.18
C ALA A 568 -22.81 -20.00 28.48
N PHE A 569 -23.75 -19.47 29.25
CA PHE A 569 -23.77 -18.07 29.66
C PHE A 569 -22.59 -17.72 30.58
N ALA A 570 -22.30 -18.59 31.56
CA ALA A 570 -21.18 -18.44 32.48
C ALA A 570 -19.84 -18.50 31.74
N ALA A 571 -19.66 -19.45 30.82
CA ALA A 571 -18.45 -19.57 30.01
C ALA A 571 -18.25 -18.37 29.07
N LEU A 572 -19.34 -17.85 28.49
CA LEU A 572 -19.28 -16.63 27.68
C LEU A 572 -18.90 -15.42 28.54
N THR A 573 -19.50 -15.28 29.73
CA THR A 573 -19.23 -14.16 30.65
C THR A 573 -17.79 -14.21 31.16
N PHE A 574 -17.33 -15.39 31.60
CA PHE A 574 -15.91 -15.63 31.93
C PHE A 574 -15.03 -15.24 30.75
N GLY A 575 -15.40 -15.71 29.56
CA GLY A 575 -14.58 -15.54 28.39
C GLY A 575 -14.45 -14.09 27.91
N LEU A 576 -15.54 -13.31 28.02
CA LEU A 576 -15.57 -11.88 27.75
C LEU A 576 -14.75 -11.11 28.79
N ALA A 577 -14.96 -11.38 30.07
CA ALA A 577 -14.23 -10.70 31.15
C ALA A 577 -12.73 -10.97 31.06
N ASN A 578 -12.32 -12.23 30.89
CA ASN A 578 -10.91 -12.59 30.77
C ASN A 578 -10.30 -12.10 29.45
N GLY A 579 -11.10 -12.01 28.38
CA GLY A 579 -10.71 -11.35 27.13
C GLY A 579 -10.39 -9.86 27.31
N ILE A 580 -11.22 -9.12 28.07
CA ILE A 580 -10.94 -7.71 28.41
C ILE A 580 -9.68 -7.62 29.26
N VAL A 581 -9.48 -8.52 30.23
CA VAL A 581 -8.25 -8.57 31.04
C VAL A 581 -7.02 -8.72 30.15
N ARG A 582 -7.04 -9.64 29.18
CA ARG A 582 -5.98 -9.76 28.17
C ARG A 582 -5.83 -8.48 27.37
N GLU A 583 -6.92 -7.88 26.88
CA GLU A 583 -6.88 -6.72 26.02
C GLU A 583 -6.29 -5.50 26.73
N ARG A 584 -6.69 -5.22 27.99
CA ARG A 584 -6.21 -4.08 28.77
C ARG A 584 -4.82 -4.27 29.34
N SER A 585 -4.48 -5.50 29.74
CA SER A 585 -3.13 -5.81 30.21
C SER A 585 -2.13 -6.03 29.09
N HIS A 586 -2.62 -6.26 27.86
CA HIS A 586 -1.87 -6.65 26.68
C HIS A 586 -1.10 -7.97 26.89
N SER A 587 -1.44 -8.74 27.92
CA SER A 587 -0.69 -9.90 28.37
C SER A 587 -1.63 -11.07 28.64
N ILE A 588 -1.18 -12.28 28.33
CA ILE A 588 -1.90 -13.49 28.70
C ILE A 588 -1.71 -13.85 30.17
N PHE A 589 -0.67 -13.34 30.85
CA PHE A 589 -0.35 -13.74 32.22
C PHE A 589 -1.44 -13.36 33.23
N PRO A 590 -2.07 -12.17 33.18
CA PRO A 590 -3.21 -11.88 34.04
C PRO A 590 -4.41 -12.78 33.75
N ALA A 591 -4.64 -13.15 32.49
CA ALA A 591 -5.73 -14.06 32.14
C ALA A 591 -5.50 -15.46 32.73
N ILE A 592 -4.27 -15.97 32.66
CA ILE A 592 -3.86 -17.24 33.30
C ILE A 592 -4.05 -17.15 34.81
N LEU A 593 -3.53 -16.08 35.45
CA LEU A 593 -3.65 -15.87 36.89
C LEU A 593 -5.12 -15.83 37.34
N PHE A 594 -5.97 -15.12 36.62
CA PHE A 594 -7.39 -14.98 36.96
C PHE A 594 -8.15 -16.29 36.77
N HIS A 595 -7.79 -17.08 35.76
CA HIS A 595 -8.32 -18.44 35.59
C HIS A 595 -7.88 -19.34 36.75
N THR A 596 -6.60 -19.30 37.16
CA THR A 596 -6.10 -20.05 38.33
C THR A 596 -6.83 -19.64 39.61
N ILE A 597 -7.06 -18.35 39.85
CA ILE A 597 -7.82 -17.85 41.02
C ILE A 597 -9.28 -18.32 40.95
N ALA A 598 -9.92 -18.25 39.77
CA ALA A 598 -11.28 -18.73 39.56
C ALA A 598 -11.44 -20.22 39.90
N ILE A 599 -10.47 -21.05 39.53
CA ILE A 599 -10.46 -22.48 39.89
C ILE A 599 -10.24 -22.69 41.39
N ALA A 600 -9.45 -21.83 42.05
CA ALA A 600 -9.18 -21.94 43.50
C ALA A 600 -10.45 -21.85 44.35
N VAL A 601 -11.47 -21.13 43.88
CA VAL A 601 -12.76 -20.95 44.58
C VAL A 601 -13.52 -22.26 44.75
N PHE A 602 -13.20 -23.31 43.99
CA PHE A 602 -13.80 -24.64 44.20
C PHE A 602 -13.13 -25.46 45.31
N PHE A 603 -12.00 -24.98 45.87
CA PHE A 603 -11.26 -25.66 46.94
C PHE A 603 -11.40 -25.00 48.31
N PHE A 604 -11.82 -23.74 48.35
CA PHE A 604 -12.00 -22.93 49.56
C PHE A 604 -13.47 -22.51 49.66
#